data_AF-A0AAN7G136-F1
#
_entry.id   AF-A0AAN7G136-F1
#
_cell.length_a   1.000
_cell.length_b   1.000
_cell.length_c   1.000
_cell.angle_alpha   90.00
_cell.angle_beta   90.00
_cell.angle_gamma   90.00
#
_symmetry.space_group_name_H-M   'P 1'
#
loop_
_entity.id
_entity.type
_entity.pdbx_description
1 polymer ?
#
loop_
_entity_poly.entity_id
_entity_poly.type
_entity_poly.pdbx_seq_one_letter_code
_entity_poly.pdbx_strand_id
1 'polypeptide(L)'
;MVVYNLKHNHFLPPQLFIPFYIFMIISFFFSQLTKFSSAISFNYTYFSASNPNISSQLSAYAEGKVIKLTTDKQAVVDQATHLWDKASGNLTDFTTHFTFIIKSLNEQRYTDGLAFFLAPCDNFLRTETTPDANDFVAVEFDIYSNKAWDQLGEHVGIDINSTKSVVTLSWLNRLAIMEGQRNEAWICYNSSSHNLSVIFTVSYELRESPETFLSQYMGFIL
;
A
#
# COMPACT_ATOMS: atom_id res chain seq x y z
N MET A 1 -68.98 65.92 7.03
CA MET A 1 -68.03 65.09 7.79
C MET A 1 -68.09 63.70 7.20
N VAL A 2 -67.05 63.26 6.47
CA VAL A 2 -67.02 61.95 5.83
C VAL A 2 -66.10 61.07 6.65
N VAL A 3 -66.62 59.94 7.14
CA VAL A 3 -65.86 58.95 7.90
C VAL A 3 -65.52 57.80 6.97
N TYR A 4 -64.24 57.52 6.78
CA TYR A 4 -63.77 56.35 6.05
C TYR A 4 -63.50 55.22 7.04
N ASN A 5 -64.14 54.06 6.82
CA ASN A 5 -63.83 52.83 7.54
C ASN A 5 -62.72 52.07 6.81
N LEU A 6 -61.52 52.02 7.38
CA LEU A 6 -60.42 51.21 6.86
C LEU A 6 -60.58 49.77 7.38
N LYS A 7 -60.79 48.81 6.47
CA LYS A 7 -60.82 47.38 6.80
C LYS A 7 -59.41 46.81 6.63
N HIS A 8 -58.70 46.56 7.72
CA HIS A 8 -57.41 45.86 7.67
C HIS A 8 -57.65 44.37 7.45
N ASN A 9 -57.34 43.88 6.25
CA ASN A 9 -57.24 42.45 6.01
C ASN A 9 -55.85 41.98 6.48
N HIS A 10 -55.80 41.08 7.46
CA HIS A 10 -54.57 40.44 7.89
C HIS A 10 -54.03 39.58 6.75
N PHE A 11 -52.97 40.03 6.09
CA PHE A 11 -52.20 39.21 5.16
C PHE A 11 -51.46 38.15 5.98
N LEU A 12 -51.89 36.88 5.87
CA LEU A 12 -51.10 35.77 6.41
C LEU A 12 -49.72 35.78 5.74
N PRO A 13 -48.62 35.61 6.50
CA PRO A 13 -47.29 35.64 5.91
C PRO A 13 -47.13 34.50 4.90
N PRO A 14 -46.36 34.67 3.80
CA PRO A 14 -46.28 33.68 2.74
C PRO A 14 -45.69 32.37 3.26
N GLN A 15 -46.44 31.28 3.19
CA GLN A 15 -45.98 29.92 3.53
C GLN A 15 -44.85 29.41 2.61
N LEU A 16 -44.46 30.18 1.57
CA LEU A 16 -43.40 29.83 0.62
C LEU A 16 -41.97 29.94 1.18
N PHE A 17 -41.75 30.56 2.35
CA PHE A 17 -40.39 30.70 2.90
C PHE A 17 -39.86 29.41 3.53
N ILE A 18 -40.72 28.60 4.15
CA ILE A 18 -40.32 27.35 4.82
C ILE A 18 -39.65 26.33 3.88
N PRO A 19 -40.21 25.99 2.69
CA PRO A 19 -39.55 25.04 1.79
C PRO A 19 -38.22 25.56 1.24
N PHE A 20 -38.07 26.89 1.09
CA PHE A 20 -36.81 27.51 0.67
C PHE A 20 -35.71 27.37 1.73
N TYR A 21 -36.04 27.60 3.01
CA TYR A 21 -35.10 27.37 4.11
C TYR A 21 -34.72 25.90 4.26
N ILE A 22 -35.68 24.97 4.13
CA ILE A 22 -35.40 23.53 4.16
C ILE A 22 -34.47 23.15 2.99
N PHE A 23 -34.73 23.65 1.79
CA PHE A 23 -33.86 23.41 0.62
C PHE A 23 -32.43 23.96 0.83
N MET A 24 -32.28 25.16 1.40
CA MET A 24 -30.97 25.72 1.75
C MET A 24 -30.24 24.88 2.79
N ILE A 25 -30.93 24.44 3.85
CA ILE A 25 -30.36 23.61 4.91
C ILE A 25 -29.90 22.26 4.34
N ILE A 26 -30.75 21.62 3.54
CA ILE A 26 -30.42 20.36 2.86
C ILE A 26 -29.21 20.55 1.94
N SER A 27 -29.19 21.60 1.12
CA SER A 27 -28.07 21.89 0.21
C SER A 27 -26.77 22.16 0.97
N PHE A 28 -26.84 22.86 2.11
CA PHE A 28 -25.69 23.08 3.00
C PHE A 28 -25.16 21.76 3.56
N PHE A 29 -26.02 20.87 4.06
CA PHE A 29 -25.60 19.55 4.54
C PHE A 29 -25.04 18.67 3.40
N PHE A 30 -25.63 18.70 2.20
CA PHE A 30 -25.09 18.00 1.03
C PHE A 30 -23.73 18.55 0.58
N SER A 31 -23.48 19.85 0.72
CA SER A 31 -22.17 20.45 0.43
C SER A 31 -21.05 20.03 1.40
N GLN A 32 -21.41 19.57 2.61
CA GLN A 32 -20.47 19.03 3.59
C GLN A 32 -20.20 17.52 3.39
N LEU A 33 -21.02 16.83 2.59
CA LEU A 33 -20.95 15.37 2.41
C LEU A 33 -19.96 14.89 1.35
N THR A 34 -19.28 15.79 0.63
CA THR A 34 -18.39 15.41 -0.47
C THR A 34 -16.94 15.81 -0.21
N LYS A 35 -16.32 15.17 0.78
CA LYS A 35 -14.86 14.95 0.75
C LYS A 35 -14.59 13.55 0.21
N PHE A 36 -14.86 13.34 -1.07
CA PHE A 36 -14.36 12.15 -1.74
C PHE A 36 -12.88 12.34 -2.01
N SER A 37 -12.03 11.64 -1.26
CA SER A 37 -10.63 11.48 -1.64
C SER A 37 -10.58 10.64 -2.91
N SER A 38 -9.80 11.07 -3.90
CA SER A 38 -9.55 10.25 -5.09
C SER A 38 -8.56 9.16 -4.73
N ALA A 39 -8.87 7.91 -5.04
CA ALA A 39 -7.91 6.81 -4.87
C ALA A 39 -6.70 7.02 -5.79
N ILE A 40 -5.50 6.83 -5.26
CA ILE A 40 -4.26 6.85 -6.03
C ILE A 40 -4.09 5.46 -6.64
N SER A 41 -3.87 5.37 -7.95
CA SER A 41 -3.57 4.12 -8.63
C SER A 41 -2.51 4.33 -9.71
N PHE A 42 -1.68 3.31 -9.90
CA PHE A 42 -0.63 3.29 -10.89
C PHE A 42 -0.41 1.85 -11.36
N ASN A 43 0.07 1.70 -12.59
CA ASN A 43 0.36 0.41 -13.19
C ASN A 43 1.61 0.54 -14.06
N TYR A 44 2.68 -0.15 -13.67
CA TYR A 44 3.92 -0.20 -14.42
C TYR A 44 4.05 -1.58 -15.08
N THR A 45 3.85 -1.61 -16.40
CA THR A 45 4.08 -2.82 -17.23
C THR A 45 5.47 -2.88 -17.84
N TYR A 46 6.21 -1.77 -17.79
CA TYR A 46 7.60 -1.66 -18.18
C TYR A 46 8.28 -0.54 -17.38
N PHE A 47 9.58 -0.71 -17.16
CA PHE A 47 10.39 0.27 -16.46
C PHE A 47 11.40 0.90 -17.42
N SER A 48 11.56 2.22 -17.34
CA SER A 48 12.51 3.00 -18.15
C SER A 48 13.25 3.97 -17.24
N ALA A 49 14.55 4.15 -17.48
CA ALA A 49 15.38 5.14 -16.78
C ALA A 49 14.88 6.59 -16.98
N SER A 50 14.03 6.82 -17.98
CA SER A 50 13.42 8.12 -18.27
C SER A 50 12.09 8.37 -17.54
N ASN A 51 11.60 7.43 -16.72
CA ASN A 51 10.31 7.57 -16.04
C ASN A 51 10.47 8.45 -14.78
N PRO A 52 9.87 9.65 -14.72
CA PRO A 52 10.04 10.57 -13.60
C PRO A 52 9.40 10.05 -12.29
N ASN A 53 8.49 9.08 -12.36
CA ASN A 53 7.82 8.50 -11.19
C ASN A 53 8.63 7.37 -10.53
N ILE A 54 9.82 7.07 -11.03
CA ILE A 54 10.71 6.05 -10.49
C ILE A 54 11.99 6.76 -10.10
N SER A 55 12.11 7.15 -8.83
CA SER A 55 13.40 7.56 -8.30
C SER A 55 14.17 6.31 -7.90
N SER A 56 15.16 5.94 -8.69
CA SER A 56 16.14 4.94 -8.27
C SER A 56 17.06 5.54 -7.21
N GLN A 57 16.89 5.14 -5.95
CA GLN A 57 17.94 5.32 -4.95
C GLN A 57 18.90 4.11 -4.96
N LEU A 58 20.15 4.33 -4.53
CA LEU A 58 21.11 3.26 -4.20
C LEU A 58 21.42 2.24 -5.33
N SER A 59 21.53 2.71 -6.58
CA SER A 59 21.97 1.93 -7.77
C SER A 59 20.93 0.97 -8.38
N ALA A 60 19.65 1.06 -8.03
CA ALA A 60 18.59 0.48 -8.86
C ALA A 60 18.67 1.05 -10.28
N TYR A 61 18.49 0.23 -11.32
CA TYR A 61 18.33 0.77 -12.67
C TYR A 61 17.33 -0.04 -13.47
N ALA A 62 16.65 0.65 -14.38
CA ALA A 62 15.87 0.00 -15.40
C ALA A 62 16.82 -0.64 -16.41
N GLU A 63 16.78 -1.97 -16.53
CA GLU A 63 17.50 -2.72 -17.57
C GLU A 63 16.46 -3.40 -18.47
N GLY A 64 16.39 -2.97 -19.74
CA GLY A 64 15.34 -3.45 -20.65
C GLY A 64 13.94 -3.03 -20.17
N LYS A 65 13.13 -4.00 -19.74
CA LYS A 65 11.75 -3.79 -19.25
C LYS A 65 11.58 -4.03 -17.75
N VAL A 66 12.67 -4.31 -17.02
CA VAL A 66 12.64 -4.67 -15.59
C VAL A 66 13.42 -3.65 -14.76
N ILE A 67 13.07 -3.54 -13.47
CA ILE A 67 13.97 -2.92 -12.49
C ILE A 67 14.89 -4.02 -11.98
N LYS A 68 16.20 -3.79 -12.12
CA LYS A 68 17.20 -4.69 -11.57
C LYS A 68 17.68 -4.16 -10.23
N LEU A 69 17.47 -4.95 -9.20
CA LEU A 69 18.07 -4.77 -7.89
C LEU A 69 19.39 -5.57 -7.93
N THR A 70 20.54 -4.92 -7.80
CA THR A 70 21.85 -5.61 -7.86
C THR A 70 22.18 -6.28 -6.52
N THR A 71 22.99 -7.35 -6.55
CA THR A 71 23.32 -8.25 -5.43
C THR A 71 23.87 -7.60 -4.15
N ASP A 72 24.26 -6.33 -4.20
CA ASP A 72 25.01 -5.69 -3.12
C ASP A 72 24.33 -4.43 -2.58
N LYS A 73 23.13 -4.07 -3.09
CA LYS A 73 22.51 -2.77 -2.79
C LYS A 73 20.98 -2.82 -2.77
N GLN A 74 20.41 -2.03 -1.86
CA GLN A 74 18.97 -1.76 -1.81
C GLN A 74 18.55 -0.95 -3.03
N ALA A 75 17.39 -1.27 -3.57
CA ALA A 75 16.82 -0.54 -4.68
C ALA A 75 15.36 -0.28 -4.33
N VAL A 76 15.04 1.00 -4.13
CA VAL A 76 13.71 1.43 -3.72
C VAL A 76 13.03 2.09 -4.88
N VAL A 77 11.82 1.64 -5.18
CA VAL A 77 10.88 2.34 -6.04
C VAL A 77 10.03 3.20 -5.13
N ASP A 78 10.41 4.47 -5.02
CA ASP A 78 9.70 5.41 -4.15
C ASP A 78 8.43 5.90 -4.84
N GLN A 79 7.31 5.74 -4.15
CA GLN A 79 6.07 6.39 -4.52
C GLN A 79 5.34 6.83 -3.25
N ALA A 80 5.34 8.13 -3.00
CA ALA A 80 4.62 8.73 -1.88
C ALA A 80 3.12 8.42 -1.97
N THR A 81 2.61 7.74 -0.96
CA THR A 81 1.18 7.41 -0.81
C THR A 81 0.67 7.91 0.54
N HIS A 82 -0.58 8.36 0.58
CA HIS A 82 -1.22 8.84 1.80
C HIS A 82 -2.10 7.73 2.35
N LEU A 83 -1.59 6.97 3.33
CA LEU A 83 -2.23 5.76 3.84
C LEU A 83 -3.17 6.01 5.02
N TRP A 84 -2.98 7.10 5.76
CA TRP A 84 -3.79 7.46 6.91
C TRP A 84 -3.92 8.96 7.07
N ASP A 85 -5.02 9.43 7.66
CA ASP A 85 -5.23 10.83 8.00
C ASP A 85 -5.28 11.04 9.52
N LYS A 86 -4.28 11.75 10.06
CA LYS A 86 -4.14 11.97 11.50
C LYS A 86 -5.32 12.71 12.14
N ALA A 87 -5.95 13.62 11.40
CA ALA A 87 -7.01 14.47 11.94
C ALA A 87 -8.33 13.72 12.12
N SER A 88 -8.65 12.82 11.19
CA SER A 88 -9.86 12.00 11.22
C SER A 88 -9.65 10.62 11.84
N GLY A 89 -8.41 10.14 11.90
CA GLY A 89 -8.09 8.76 12.28
C GLY A 89 -8.48 7.74 11.20
N ASN A 90 -8.83 8.20 9.99
CA ASN A 90 -9.23 7.33 8.90
C ASN A 90 -8.01 6.64 8.29
N LEU A 91 -8.13 5.33 8.10
CA LEU A 91 -7.17 4.49 7.39
C LEU A 91 -7.66 4.22 5.97
N THR A 92 -6.74 3.98 5.05
CA THR A 92 -7.04 3.74 3.63
C THR A 92 -6.74 2.29 3.27
N ASP A 93 -7.67 1.65 2.57
CA ASP A 93 -7.43 0.34 1.96
C ASP A 93 -6.36 0.46 0.87
N PHE A 94 -5.46 -0.51 0.77
CA PHE A 94 -4.55 -0.58 -0.37
C PHE A 94 -4.44 -2.00 -0.91
N THR A 95 -4.09 -2.08 -2.19
CA THR A 95 -3.73 -3.32 -2.86
C THR A 95 -2.57 -3.03 -3.77
N THR A 96 -1.52 -3.83 -3.67
CA THR A 96 -0.41 -3.83 -4.62
C THR A 96 -0.26 -5.23 -5.20
N HIS A 97 0.14 -5.26 -6.47
CA HIS A 97 0.41 -6.45 -7.23
C HIS A 97 1.70 -6.25 -7.99
N PHE A 98 2.59 -7.22 -7.87
CA PHE A 98 3.84 -7.20 -8.62
C PHE A 98 4.32 -8.61 -8.90
N THR A 99 5.16 -8.70 -9.93
CA THR A 99 5.89 -9.92 -10.26
C THR A 99 7.37 -9.67 -10.15
N PHE A 100 8.11 -10.67 -9.69
CA PHE A 100 9.54 -10.56 -9.47
C PHE A 100 10.25 -11.89 -9.77
N ILE A 101 11.55 -11.81 -10.01
CA ILE A 101 12.43 -12.97 -10.23
C ILE A 101 13.61 -12.80 -9.28
N ILE A 102 13.85 -13.82 -8.45
CA ILE A 102 15.10 -13.98 -7.72
C ILE A 102 15.84 -15.15 -8.38
N LYS A 103 17.09 -14.92 -8.79
CA LYS A 103 17.88 -15.93 -9.51
C LYS A 103 19.25 -16.08 -8.87
N SER A 104 19.48 -17.18 -8.17
CA SER A 104 20.77 -17.48 -7.55
C SER A 104 21.78 -18.16 -8.49
N LEU A 105 21.47 -18.31 -9.78
CA LEU A 105 22.35 -18.95 -10.78
C LEU A 105 22.74 -20.39 -10.40
N ASN A 106 21.83 -21.14 -9.80
CA ASN A 106 22.05 -22.49 -9.26
C ASN A 106 23.08 -22.57 -8.12
N GLU A 107 23.44 -21.43 -7.51
CA GLU A 107 24.28 -21.43 -6.33
C GLU A 107 23.53 -22.00 -5.11
N GLN A 108 24.28 -22.68 -4.24
CA GLN A 108 23.77 -23.25 -2.99
C GLN A 108 23.77 -22.24 -1.84
N ARG A 109 24.46 -21.11 -2.02
CA ARG A 109 24.54 -19.99 -1.08
C ARG A 109 24.04 -18.75 -1.82
N TYR A 110 23.02 -18.11 -1.27
CA TYR A 110 22.39 -16.92 -1.82
C TYR A 110 21.78 -16.11 -0.70
N THR A 111 21.63 -14.81 -0.95
CA THR A 111 21.23 -13.79 0.02
C THR A 111 20.77 -12.55 -0.75
N ASP A 112 20.04 -11.60 -0.18
CA ASP A 112 19.35 -11.63 1.13
C ASP A 112 17.84 -11.85 0.92
N GLY A 113 17.22 -11.14 -0.02
CA GLY A 113 15.80 -11.25 -0.31
C GLY A 113 15.25 -10.07 -1.09
N LEU A 114 13.94 -9.92 -1.05
CA LEU A 114 13.19 -8.78 -1.58
C LEU A 114 12.13 -8.37 -0.56
N ALA A 115 11.85 -7.08 -0.42
CA ALA A 115 10.74 -6.61 0.40
C ALA A 115 9.89 -5.56 -0.32
N PHE A 116 8.57 -5.64 -0.13
CA PHE A 116 7.67 -4.49 -0.27
C PHE A 116 7.52 -3.86 1.10
N PHE A 117 7.65 -2.54 1.21
CA PHE A 117 7.55 -1.88 2.50
C PHE A 117 6.82 -0.54 2.43
N LEU A 118 6.31 -0.14 3.58
CA LEU A 118 5.71 1.15 3.86
C LEU A 118 6.51 1.79 5.00
N ALA A 119 7.00 3.00 4.78
CA ALA A 119 7.78 3.76 5.76
C ALA A 119 7.45 5.26 5.65
N PRO A 120 7.69 6.04 6.73
CA PRO A 120 7.54 7.50 6.68
C PRO A 120 8.41 8.14 5.60
N CYS A 121 7.80 9.02 4.79
CA CYS A 121 8.47 9.71 3.68
C CYS A 121 9.69 10.54 4.16
N ASP A 122 9.60 11.13 5.35
CA ASP A 122 10.65 11.97 5.94
C ASP A 122 11.94 11.19 6.25
N ASN A 123 11.84 9.87 6.49
CA ASN A 123 12.98 8.99 6.75
C ASN A 123 13.71 8.58 5.46
N PHE A 124 13.05 8.70 4.31
CA PHE A 124 13.60 8.28 3.01
C PHE A 124 14.40 9.38 2.30
N LEU A 125 14.07 10.65 2.58
CA LEU A 125 14.73 11.82 1.98
C LEU A 125 16.02 12.25 2.70
N ARG A 126 16.30 11.70 3.89
CA ARG A 126 17.35 12.20 4.77
C ARG A 126 18.58 11.32 4.92
N THR A 127 18.54 10.05 4.50
CA THR A 127 19.63 9.12 4.81
C THR A 127 19.83 8.06 3.74
N GLU A 128 21.09 7.89 3.30
CA GLU A 128 21.59 6.72 2.58
C GLU A 128 21.62 5.43 3.45
N THR A 129 20.87 5.42 4.54
CA THR A 129 20.79 4.32 5.50
C THR A 129 19.35 3.87 5.62
N THR A 130 19.19 2.58 5.85
CA THR A 130 17.96 1.90 6.27
C THR A 130 17.08 2.83 7.11
N PRO A 131 15.75 2.86 6.86
CA PRO A 131 14.81 3.57 7.72
C PRO A 131 15.12 3.25 9.18
N ASP A 132 15.01 4.24 10.07
CA ASP A 132 15.11 3.98 11.51
C ASP A 132 14.27 2.74 11.81
N ALA A 133 14.93 1.70 12.32
CA ALA A 133 14.50 0.29 12.26
C ALA A 133 13.20 -0.03 13.03
N ASN A 134 12.46 1.00 13.44
CA ASN A 134 11.32 0.93 14.34
C ASN A 134 10.04 1.56 13.77
N ASP A 135 10.05 2.10 12.54
CA ASP A 135 8.86 2.72 11.93
C ASP A 135 8.68 2.24 10.47
N PHE A 136 8.39 0.95 10.31
CA PHE A 136 8.06 0.39 9.00
C PHE A 136 7.16 -0.83 9.10
N VAL A 137 6.39 -1.07 8.05
CA VAL A 137 5.74 -2.35 7.78
C VAL A 137 6.32 -2.90 6.50
N ALA A 138 6.76 -4.17 6.51
CA ALA A 138 7.24 -4.83 5.30
C ALA A 138 6.62 -6.20 5.11
N VAL A 139 6.53 -6.60 3.84
CA VAL A 139 6.35 -7.98 3.42
C VAL A 139 7.67 -8.41 2.79
N GLU A 140 8.37 -9.31 3.47
CA GLU A 140 9.66 -9.84 3.03
C GLU A 140 9.49 -11.17 2.30
N PHE A 141 10.32 -11.36 1.28
CA PHE A 141 10.56 -12.60 0.55
C PHE A 141 12.02 -12.96 0.81
N ASP A 142 12.26 -13.58 1.95
CA ASP A 142 13.58 -13.89 2.46
C ASP A 142 14.08 -15.23 1.88
N ILE A 143 15.26 -15.18 1.28
CA ILE A 143 15.92 -16.34 0.69
C ILE A 143 17.13 -16.79 1.51
N TYR A 144 17.40 -16.17 2.66
CA TYR A 144 18.54 -16.45 3.50
C TYR A 144 18.17 -16.52 4.98
N SER A 145 18.32 -17.69 5.59
CA SER A 145 18.04 -17.86 7.00
C SER A 145 19.15 -17.27 7.89
N ASN A 146 18.90 -16.08 8.42
CA ASN A 146 19.63 -15.45 9.51
C ASN A 146 19.33 -16.14 10.85
N LYS A 147 20.28 -16.96 11.32
CA LYS A 147 20.17 -17.75 12.57
C LYS A 147 19.75 -16.98 13.83
N ALA A 148 19.92 -15.66 13.86
CA ALA A 148 19.64 -14.84 15.02
C ALA A 148 18.15 -14.47 15.17
N TRP A 149 17.37 -14.42 14.08
CA TRP A 149 15.96 -14.02 14.13
C TRP A 149 15.02 -14.91 13.31
N ASP A 150 15.52 -15.66 12.33
CA ASP A 150 14.67 -16.52 11.49
C ASP A 150 14.41 -17.88 12.12
N GLN A 151 13.15 -18.30 12.00
CA GLN A 151 12.69 -19.60 12.49
C GLN A 151 12.65 -20.66 11.38
N LEU A 152 12.65 -20.24 10.12
CA LEU A 152 12.45 -21.07 8.93
C LEU A 152 13.56 -20.81 7.90
N GLY A 153 13.69 -21.70 6.91
CA GLY A 153 14.56 -21.49 5.75
C GLY A 153 14.06 -20.34 4.88
N GLU A 154 14.06 -20.49 3.57
CA GLU A 154 13.42 -19.51 2.68
C GLU A 154 11.95 -19.32 3.08
N HIS A 155 11.51 -18.07 3.24
CA HIS A 155 10.20 -17.75 3.78
C HIS A 155 9.64 -16.43 3.27
N VAL A 156 8.32 -16.30 3.40
CA VAL A 156 7.61 -15.03 3.25
C VAL A 156 7.18 -14.57 4.62
N GLY A 157 7.43 -13.31 4.93
CA GLY A 157 7.29 -12.73 6.26
C GLY A 157 6.52 -11.42 6.27
N ILE A 158 5.87 -11.10 7.39
CA ILE A 158 5.32 -9.77 7.66
C ILE A 158 6.09 -9.17 8.82
N ASP A 159 6.77 -8.07 8.55
CA ASP A 159 7.55 -7.29 9.49
C ASP A 159 6.79 -6.08 9.99
N ILE A 160 6.91 -5.83 11.29
CA ILE A 160 6.32 -4.66 11.94
C ILE A 160 7.37 -4.06 12.86
N ASN A 161 7.89 -2.89 12.49
CA ASN A 161 8.85 -2.11 13.28
C ASN A 161 10.09 -2.91 13.72
N SER A 162 10.47 -3.92 12.93
CA SER A 162 11.54 -4.87 13.21
C SER A 162 11.72 -5.79 12.00
N THR A 163 12.96 -6.17 11.68
CA THR A 163 13.29 -7.18 10.63
C THR A 163 13.07 -8.62 11.10
N LYS A 164 12.37 -8.78 12.22
CA LYS A 164 11.94 -10.08 12.71
C LYS A 164 10.44 -10.15 12.47
N SER A 165 10.08 -10.94 11.48
CA SER A 165 8.69 -11.19 11.12
C SER A 165 7.83 -11.56 12.32
N VAL A 166 6.66 -10.92 12.41
CA VAL A 166 5.62 -11.27 13.39
C VAL A 166 4.86 -12.52 12.97
N VAL A 167 4.80 -12.79 11.67
CA VAL A 167 4.28 -14.03 11.10
C VAL A 167 5.08 -14.40 9.84
N THR A 168 5.39 -15.68 9.70
CA THR A 168 6.18 -16.23 8.60
C THR A 168 5.52 -17.46 8.00
N LEU A 169 5.76 -17.71 6.72
CA LEU A 169 5.35 -18.92 6.03
C LEU A 169 6.48 -19.44 5.15
N SER A 170 6.78 -20.74 5.24
CA SER A 170 7.85 -21.33 4.44
C SER A 170 7.59 -21.21 2.95
N TRP A 171 8.60 -20.73 2.22
CA TRP A 171 8.59 -20.68 0.78
C TRP A 171 9.23 -21.96 0.23
N LEU A 172 8.41 -23.00 0.08
CA LEU A 172 8.86 -24.38 -0.15
C LEU A 172 9.55 -24.63 -1.52
N ASN A 173 9.59 -23.63 -2.39
CA ASN A 173 9.97 -23.80 -3.78
C ASN A 173 11.36 -23.25 -4.08
N ARG A 174 12.38 -23.89 -3.50
CA ARG A 174 13.78 -23.48 -3.67
C ARG A 174 14.25 -23.44 -5.13
N LEU A 175 13.71 -24.33 -5.98
CA LEU A 175 14.04 -24.33 -7.42
C LEU A 175 13.59 -23.04 -8.12
N ALA A 176 12.51 -22.41 -7.64
CA ALA A 176 12.08 -21.12 -8.16
C ALA A 176 13.17 -20.05 -8.03
N ILE A 177 13.88 -20.04 -6.89
CA ILE A 177 14.98 -19.12 -6.60
C ILE A 177 16.24 -19.52 -7.37
N MET A 178 16.55 -20.82 -7.44
CA MET A 178 17.77 -21.31 -8.08
C MET A 178 17.78 -21.06 -9.60
N GLU A 179 16.66 -21.33 -10.25
CA GLU A 179 16.54 -21.25 -11.71
C GLU A 179 16.06 -19.87 -12.19
N GLY A 180 15.48 -19.07 -11.29
CA GLY A 180 14.92 -17.76 -11.63
C GLY A 180 13.53 -17.86 -12.25
N GLN A 181 12.64 -18.62 -11.62
CA GLN A 181 11.22 -18.69 -12.00
C GLN A 181 10.51 -17.38 -11.62
N ARG A 182 9.44 -17.07 -12.36
CA ARG A 182 8.64 -15.87 -12.09
C ARG A 182 7.78 -16.10 -10.86
N ASN A 183 7.82 -15.15 -9.94
CA ASN A 183 6.96 -15.12 -8.77
C ASN A 183 5.96 -13.98 -8.91
N GLU A 184 4.81 -14.15 -8.29
CA GLU A 184 3.73 -13.18 -8.29
C GLU A 184 3.19 -13.02 -6.87
N ALA A 185 2.94 -11.77 -6.48
CA ALA A 185 2.47 -11.44 -5.14
C ALA A 185 1.37 -10.38 -5.19
N TRP A 186 0.35 -10.58 -4.36
CA TRP A 186 -0.68 -9.62 -4.02
C TRP A 186 -0.58 -9.31 -2.54
N ILE A 187 -0.48 -8.02 -2.21
CA ILE A 187 -0.48 -7.54 -0.83
C ILE A 187 -1.67 -6.61 -0.68
N CYS A 188 -2.58 -6.98 0.21
CA CYS A 188 -3.83 -6.25 0.44
C CYS A 188 -3.93 -5.86 1.91
N TYR A 189 -4.26 -4.60 2.16
CA TYR A 189 -4.64 -4.12 3.47
C TYR A 189 -6.11 -3.71 3.49
N ASN A 190 -6.85 -4.25 4.45
CA ASN A 190 -8.23 -3.88 4.71
C ASN A 190 -8.30 -3.05 5.99
N SER A 191 -8.62 -1.77 5.86
CA SER A 191 -8.70 -0.80 6.95
C SER A 191 -9.84 -1.07 7.92
N SER A 192 -10.93 -1.69 7.46
CA SER A 192 -12.08 -2.04 8.31
C SER A 192 -11.78 -3.21 9.26
N SER A 193 -10.97 -4.17 8.82
CA SER A 193 -10.55 -5.31 9.64
C SER A 193 -9.13 -5.18 10.20
N HIS A 194 -8.43 -4.08 9.89
CA HIS A 194 -7.01 -3.85 10.20
C HIS A 194 -6.12 -5.03 9.82
N ASN A 195 -6.38 -5.69 8.69
CA ASN A 195 -5.68 -6.91 8.32
C ASN A 195 -4.84 -6.71 7.06
N LEU A 196 -3.55 -7.06 7.16
CA LEU A 196 -2.65 -7.17 6.02
C LEU A 196 -2.61 -8.64 5.59
N SER A 197 -2.82 -8.90 4.30
CA SER A 197 -2.77 -10.23 3.72
C SER A 197 -1.86 -10.27 2.51
N VAL A 198 -1.15 -11.39 2.36
CA VAL A 198 -0.22 -11.68 1.28
C VAL A 198 -0.68 -12.97 0.60
N ILE A 199 -0.91 -12.91 -0.70
CA ILE A 199 -1.07 -14.08 -1.57
C ILE A 199 0.13 -14.11 -2.49
N PHE A 200 0.78 -15.25 -2.61
CA PHE A 200 1.88 -15.41 -3.56
C PHE A 200 1.90 -16.78 -4.23
N THR A 201 2.45 -16.82 -5.44
CA THR A 201 2.62 -18.05 -6.21
C THR A 201 3.85 -17.98 -7.11
N VAL A 202 4.29 -19.14 -7.58
CA VAL A 202 5.36 -19.32 -8.56
C VAL A 202 4.76 -19.76 -9.89
N SER A 203 5.05 -19.03 -10.96
CA SER A 203 4.73 -19.41 -12.33
C SER A 203 5.91 -20.15 -12.95
N TYR A 204 5.67 -21.39 -13.37
CA TYR A 204 6.57 -22.16 -14.23
C TYR A 204 6.12 -22.06 -15.68
N GLU A 205 7.05 -22.27 -16.63
CA GLU A 205 6.78 -22.20 -18.09
C GLU A 205 5.56 -23.01 -18.56
N LEU A 206 5.15 -24.04 -17.81
CA LEU A 206 4.05 -24.94 -18.16
C LEU A 206 2.93 -25.02 -17.10
N ARG A 207 3.06 -24.37 -15.94
CA ARG A 207 2.08 -24.49 -14.84
C ARG A 207 2.30 -23.43 -13.74
N GLU A 208 1.24 -23.02 -13.05
CA GLU A 208 1.34 -22.27 -11.79
C GLU A 208 1.31 -23.19 -10.57
N SER A 209 2.11 -22.88 -9.55
CA SER A 209 1.97 -23.52 -8.24
C SER A 209 0.65 -23.11 -7.57
N PRO A 210 0.17 -23.87 -6.58
CA PRO A 210 -0.93 -23.41 -5.74
C PRO A 210 -0.60 -22.06 -5.08
N GLU A 211 -1.60 -21.19 -5.00
CA GLU A 211 -1.48 -19.96 -4.23
C GLU A 211 -1.22 -20.27 -2.76
N THR A 212 -0.35 -19.47 -2.17
CA THR A 212 0.02 -19.55 -0.76
C THR A 212 -0.42 -18.26 -0.07
N PHE A 213 -0.98 -18.37 1.14
CA PHE A 213 -1.62 -17.27 1.85
C PHE A 213 -1.01 -17.05 3.24
N LEU A 214 -0.72 -15.78 3.55
CA LEU A 214 -0.24 -15.31 4.85
C LEU A 214 -1.04 -14.06 5.25
N SER A 215 -1.37 -13.89 6.53
CA SER A 215 -2.04 -12.66 6.99
C SER A 215 -1.71 -12.30 8.43
N GLN A 216 -1.77 -11.00 8.73
CA GLN A 216 -1.52 -10.45 10.04
C GLN A 216 -2.50 -9.31 10.36
N TYR A 217 -3.07 -9.36 11.56
CA TYR A 217 -3.80 -8.23 12.14
C TYR A 217 -2.80 -7.15 12.56
N MET A 218 -2.94 -5.95 11.98
CA MET A 218 -2.02 -4.82 12.12
C MET A 218 -2.42 -3.86 13.25
N GLY A 219 -3.63 -3.96 13.80
CA GLY A 219 -4.14 -2.95 14.74
C GLY A 219 -4.07 -1.52 14.17
N PHE A 220 -3.67 -0.55 15.00
CA PHE A 220 -3.50 0.85 14.61
C PHE A 220 -2.04 1.20 14.24
N ILE A 221 -1.27 0.23 13.73
CA ILE A 221 0.18 0.39 13.51
C ILE A 221 0.49 1.11 12.18
N LEU A 222 -0.53 1.45 11.38
CA LEU A 222 -0.41 2.28 10.17
C LEU A 222 -0.79 3.74 10.43
#